data_AF-A0AAW8N7M5-F1
#
_entry.id   AF-A0AAW8N7M5-F1
#
_cell.length_a   1.000
_cell.length_b   1.000
_cell.length_c   1.000
_cell.angle_alpha   90.00
_cell.angle_beta   90.00
_cell.angle_gamma   90.00
#
_symmetry.space_group_name_H-M   'P 1'
#
loop_
_entity.id
_entity.type
_entity.pdbx_description
1 polymer ?
#
loop_
_entity_poly.entity_id
_entity_poly.type
_entity_poly.pdbx_seq_one_letter_code
_entity_poly.pdbx_strand_id
1 'polypeptide(L)'
;MKEDDPENRPKLRYFRYAVISFTALVVLSLGFSLIPADPPAPADPPFSEQARAAALQDSLDLRTAAGRLSASAAAGGGAGPAAADKTVTLLTLQARALLSPADPSAAEDDPASATPLPSGQSGPAAGAATTAEPTLSGLASALSASGVQRLTDAAKADGGMARLLAGAGTAQLLAAEDLAAAAGVPAETLPHAGAAVSPAAGAPASDYTASACPSILPAPAAAGQEPSAAGMSAVLGSALSAAVAAEQQGLYAYQAALPRLGAGDAPAAEAFLGQHRELAARAAAHTRAACSAPPAQPPGFVLDPGFLANPRDGLARLEVASLSAYGDVIAQADGGLRSWAIAALQSAARRAAHWDGGVGPVPGLPLDEDRLPELPASPAPASTGT
;
A
#
# COMPACT_ATOMS: atom_id res chain seq x y z
N MET A 1 87.04 13.04 -67.26
CA MET A 1 86.42 11.76 -66.84
C MET A 1 85.67 12.03 -65.56
N LYS A 2 84.42 11.58 -65.53
CA LYS A 2 83.42 11.59 -64.45
C LYS A 2 82.36 12.72 -64.50
N GLU A 3 81.15 12.23 -64.76
CA GLU A 3 79.83 12.86 -64.79
C GLU A 3 79.35 13.18 -63.36
N ASP A 4 78.54 14.21 -63.21
CA ASP A 4 77.62 14.35 -62.06
C ASP A 4 76.25 14.76 -62.61
N ASP A 5 75.29 13.84 -62.47
CA ASP A 5 73.90 13.92 -62.92
C ASP A 5 73.00 14.33 -61.72
N PRO A 6 72.17 15.38 -61.81
CA PRO A 6 71.33 15.80 -60.69
C PRO A 6 69.96 15.12 -60.76
N GLU A 7 69.86 13.88 -60.28
CA GLU A 7 68.57 13.21 -60.17
C GLU A 7 68.14 12.91 -58.73
N ASN A 8 66.88 13.27 -58.45
CA ASN A 8 65.97 12.54 -57.57
C ASN A 8 65.83 12.97 -56.09
N ARG A 9 65.29 14.16 -55.82
CA ARG A 9 64.66 14.48 -54.50
C ARG A 9 63.39 15.37 -54.57
N PRO A 10 62.23 14.83 -55.01
CA PRO A 10 60.95 15.39 -54.52
C PRO A 10 59.90 14.36 -54.03
N LYS A 11 60.13 13.04 -54.14
CA LYS A 11 59.06 12.04 -53.92
C LYS A 11 58.83 11.60 -52.45
N LEU A 12 59.78 11.80 -51.54
CA LEU A 12 59.69 11.33 -50.15
C LEU A 12 58.80 12.20 -49.24
N ARG A 13 58.54 13.47 -49.59
CA ARG A 13 57.73 14.37 -48.75
C ARG A 13 56.23 14.11 -48.90
N TYR A 14 55.75 13.87 -50.12
CA TYR A 14 54.33 13.57 -50.37
C TYR A 14 53.88 12.25 -49.75
N PHE A 15 54.74 11.22 -49.75
CA PHE A 15 54.44 9.95 -49.10
C PHE A 15 54.29 10.10 -47.59
N ARG A 16 55.12 10.94 -46.94
CA ARG A 16 55.01 11.21 -45.50
C ARG A 16 53.70 11.91 -45.13
N TYR A 17 53.27 12.89 -45.93
CA TYR A 17 51.97 13.55 -45.69
C TYR A 17 50.78 12.61 -45.93
N ALA A 18 50.85 11.75 -46.96
CA ALA A 18 49.80 10.76 -47.21
C ALA A 18 49.66 9.75 -46.06
N VAL A 19 50.78 9.25 -45.52
CA VAL A 19 50.77 8.35 -44.37
C VAL A 19 50.24 9.04 -43.12
N ILE A 20 50.66 10.28 -42.83
CA ILE A 20 50.15 11.03 -41.66
C ILE A 20 48.66 11.29 -41.79
N SER A 21 48.17 11.73 -42.95
CA SER A 21 46.74 11.96 -43.19
C SER A 21 45.93 10.68 -43.08
N PHE A 22 46.45 9.55 -43.60
CA PHE A 22 45.78 8.25 -43.48
C PHE A 22 45.72 7.78 -42.03
N THR A 23 46.80 7.96 -41.28
CA THR A 23 46.84 7.61 -39.85
C THR A 23 45.87 8.49 -39.05
N ALA A 24 45.80 9.79 -39.35
CA ALA A 24 44.82 10.69 -38.74
C ALA A 24 43.38 10.29 -39.07
N LEU A 25 43.10 9.87 -40.31
CA LEU A 25 41.79 9.38 -40.75
C LEU A 25 41.40 8.07 -40.06
N VAL A 26 42.36 7.17 -39.86
CA VAL A 26 42.15 5.91 -39.11
C VAL A 26 41.91 6.19 -37.63
N VAL A 27 42.65 7.12 -37.01
CA VAL A 27 42.42 7.51 -35.62
C VAL A 27 41.08 8.23 -35.46
N LEU A 28 40.68 9.08 -36.40
CA LEU A 28 39.36 9.71 -36.41
C LEU A 28 38.23 8.71 -36.65
N SER A 29 38.42 7.71 -37.52
CA SER A 29 37.38 6.68 -37.76
C SER A 29 37.26 5.68 -36.61
N LEU A 30 38.37 5.29 -35.97
CA LEU A 30 38.34 4.47 -34.75
C LEU A 30 37.80 5.26 -33.56
N GLY A 31 38.14 6.55 -33.43
CA GLY A 31 37.64 7.42 -32.38
C GLY A 31 36.13 7.63 -32.42
N PHE A 32 35.52 7.60 -33.60
CA PHE A 32 34.06 7.67 -33.77
C PHE A 32 33.34 6.32 -33.57
N SER A 33 34.03 5.18 -33.67
CA SER A 33 33.41 3.84 -33.42
C SER A 33 33.36 3.44 -31.94
N LEU A 34 33.93 4.25 -31.05
CA LEU A 34 33.93 4.02 -29.59
C LEU A 34 33.05 5.02 -28.85
N ILE A 35 32.03 5.60 -29.49
CA ILE A 35 30.93 6.25 -28.78
C ILE A 35 29.98 5.12 -28.37
N PRO A 36 29.96 4.70 -27.09
CA PRO A 36 28.98 3.73 -26.64
C PRO A 36 27.61 4.30 -26.93
N ALA A 37 26.72 3.51 -27.53
CA ALA A 37 25.33 3.93 -27.69
C ALA A 37 24.81 4.35 -26.31
N ASP A 38 24.20 5.53 -26.21
CA ASP A 38 23.58 5.98 -24.96
C ASP A 38 22.66 4.85 -24.48
N PRO A 39 22.82 4.40 -23.22
CA PRO A 39 22.00 3.33 -22.70
C PRO A 39 20.53 3.75 -22.85
N PRO A 40 19.64 2.84 -23.28
CA PRO A 40 18.23 3.16 -23.41
C PRO A 40 17.73 3.71 -22.06
N ALA A 41 16.89 4.74 -22.11
CA ALA A 41 16.33 5.35 -20.93
C ALA A 41 15.74 4.26 -20.01
N PRO A 42 15.99 4.33 -18.68
CA PRO A 42 15.49 3.33 -17.75
C PRO A 42 13.98 3.23 -17.90
N ALA A 43 13.47 1.99 -17.89
CA ALA A 43 12.03 1.74 -17.96
C ALA A 43 11.33 2.38 -16.76
N ASP A 44 10.12 2.89 -16.98
CA ASP A 44 9.30 3.42 -15.90
C ASP A 44 9.08 2.34 -14.83
N PRO A 45 9.10 2.70 -13.54
CA PRO A 45 8.85 1.76 -12.46
C PRO A 45 7.46 1.11 -12.59
N PRO A 46 7.27 -0.13 -12.14
CA PRO A 46 5.96 -0.78 -12.18
C PRO A 46 4.92 -0.02 -11.34
N PHE A 47 3.63 -0.18 -11.66
CA PHE A 47 2.53 0.53 -10.99
C PHE A 47 2.59 0.39 -9.46
N SER A 48 2.85 -0.81 -8.95
CA SER A 48 2.96 -1.09 -7.53
C SER A 48 4.05 -0.26 -6.84
N GLU A 49 5.20 -0.04 -7.51
CA GLU A 49 6.28 0.83 -7.00
C GLU A 49 5.92 2.31 -7.07
N GLN A 50 5.26 2.75 -8.15
CA GLN A 50 4.75 4.12 -8.25
C GLN A 50 3.73 4.42 -7.14
N ALA A 51 2.79 3.50 -6.90
CA ALA A 51 1.79 3.62 -5.85
C ALA A 51 2.42 3.62 -4.46
N ARG A 52 3.44 2.78 -4.22
CA ARG A 52 4.21 2.77 -2.97
C ARG A 52 4.92 4.12 -2.74
N ALA A 53 5.61 4.63 -3.75
CA ALA A 53 6.34 5.90 -3.66
C ALA A 53 5.38 7.08 -3.40
N ALA A 54 4.24 7.12 -4.10
CA ALA A 54 3.20 8.12 -3.87
C ALA A 54 2.62 8.02 -2.45
N ALA A 55 2.32 6.80 -1.97
CA ALA A 55 1.84 6.57 -0.61
C ALA A 55 2.83 7.06 0.46
N LEU A 56 4.13 6.82 0.24
CA LEU A 56 5.19 7.25 1.15
C LEU A 56 5.23 8.78 1.22
N GLN A 57 5.26 9.44 0.07
CA GLN A 57 5.29 10.89 -0.02
C GLN A 57 4.06 11.53 0.66
N ASP A 58 2.85 11.05 0.35
CA ASP A 58 1.61 11.52 0.97
C ASP A 58 1.66 11.36 2.50
N SER A 59 2.18 10.23 2.99
CA SER A 59 2.29 9.95 4.43
C SER A 59 3.25 10.92 5.12
N LEU A 60 4.37 11.28 4.48
CA LEU A 60 5.34 12.25 5.01
C LEU A 60 4.77 13.68 5.03
N ASP A 61 4.05 14.07 3.99
CA ASP A 61 3.44 15.40 3.88
C ASP A 61 2.32 15.58 4.93
N LEU A 62 1.45 14.58 5.05
CA LEU A 62 0.40 14.55 6.07
C LEU A 62 0.98 14.51 7.49
N ARG A 63 2.07 13.77 7.71
CA ARG A 63 2.76 13.73 9.02
C ARG A 63 3.30 15.11 9.39
N THR A 64 3.86 15.81 8.42
CA THR A 64 4.39 17.17 8.63
C THR A 64 3.26 18.15 8.96
N ALA A 65 2.10 18.04 8.29
CA ALA A 65 0.92 18.83 8.62
C ALA A 65 0.38 18.54 10.03
N ALA A 66 0.28 17.26 10.41
CA ALA A 66 -0.14 16.83 11.74
C ALA A 66 0.84 17.29 12.84
N GLY A 67 2.15 17.23 12.59
CA GLY A 67 3.17 17.72 13.52
C GLY A 67 3.09 19.23 13.76
N ARG A 68 2.81 20.03 12.72
CA ARG A 68 2.57 21.48 12.88
C ARG A 68 1.33 21.77 13.73
N LEU A 69 0.26 21.00 13.54
CA LEU A 69 -0.96 21.09 14.35
C LEU A 69 -0.73 20.73 15.82
N SER A 70 0.02 19.67 16.09
CA SER A 70 0.39 19.29 17.46
C SER A 70 1.23 20.38 18.15
N ALA A 71 2.24 20.91 17.44
CA ALA A 71 3.08 21.98 17.97
C ALA A 71 2.31 23.29 18.24
N SER A 72 1.39 23.68 17.35
CA SER A 72 0.57 24.88 17.56
C SER A 72 -0.41 24.70 18.73
N ALA A 73 -1.00 23.52 18.88
CA ALA A 73 -1.87 23.20 20.02
C ALA A 73 -1.10 23.27 21.36
N ALA A 74 0.14 22.78 21.40
CA ALA A 74 0.99 22.85 22.59
C ALA A 74 1.38 24.29 22.97
N ALA A 75 1.58 25.17 21.99
CA ALA A 75 1.92 26.58 22.23
C ALA A 75 0.70 27.46 22.58
N GLY A 76 -0.49 27.13 22.07
CA GLY A 76 -1.69 27.94 22.18
C GLY A 76 -2.81 27.39 23.08
N GLY A 77 -2.64 26.21 23.67
CA GLY A 77 -3.67 25.57 24.51
C GLY A 77 -4.92 25.12 23.74
N GLY A 78 -4.79 24.91 22.43
CA GLY A 78 -5.89 24.49 21.55
C GLY A 78 -6.40 23.08 21.86
N ALA A 79 -7.68 22.83 21.58
CA ALA A 79 -8.27 21.49 21.69
C ALA A 79 -7.73 20.56 20.59
N GLY A 80 -7.47 19.29 20.95
CA GLY A 80 -7.10 18.22 20.01
C GLY A 80 -5.61 17.83 19.85
N PRO A 81 -4.65 18.15 20.75
CA PRO A 81 -3.26 17.74 20.56
C PRO A 81 -3.12 16.20 20.50
N ALA A 82 -3.85 15.48 21.34
CA ALA A 82 -3.80 14.02 21.39
C ALA A 82 -4.26 13.34 20.07
N ALA A 83 -5.21 13.92 19.34
CA ALA A 83 -5.66 13.38 18.07
C ALA A 83 -4.59 13.60 16.98
N ALA A 84 -4.02 14.81 16.92
CA ALA A 84 -2.92 15.12 16.02
C ALA A 84 -1.67 14.25 16.31
N ASP A 85 -1.33 14.04 17.59
CA ASP A 85 -0.21 13.19 18.00
C ASP A 85 -0.39 11.73 17.57
N LYS A 86 -1.58 11.17 17.78
CA LYS A 86 -1.92 9.82 17.30
C LYS A 86 -1.77 9.71 15.78
N THR A 87 -2.21 10.73 15.04
CA THR A 87 -2.03 10.79 13.58
C THR A 87 -0.56 10.86 13.19
N VAL A 88 0.27 11.62 13.90
CA VAL A 88 1.73 11.65 13.65
C VAL A 88 2.33 10.26 13.86
N THR A 89 1.99 9.56 14.95
CA THR A 89 2.46 8.18 15.19
C THR A 89 2.01 7.23 14.09
N LEU A 90 0.73 7.27 13.71
CA LEU A 90 0.16 6.46 12.64
C LEU A 90 0.93 6.65 11.33
N LEU A 91 1.07 7.89 10.87
CA LEU A 91 1.71 8.21 9.60
C LEU A 91 3.22 7.93 9.62
N THR A 92 3.85 8.01 10.79
CA THR A 92 5.24 7.60 10.99
C THR A 92 5.39 6.10 10.74
N LEU A 93 4.55 5.27 11.38
CA LEU A 93 4.60 3.82 11.20
C LEU A 93 4.26 3.40 9.78
N GLN A 94 3.28 4.06 9.14
CA GLN A 94 2.96 3.83 7.72
C GLN A 94 4.12 4.19 6.79
N ALA A 95 4.73 5.36 6.98
CA ALA A 95 5.89 5.76 6.18
C ALA A 95 7.05 4.75 6.34
N ARG A 96 7.32 4.26 7.56
CA ARG A 96 8.33 3.23 7.79
C ARG A 96 7.99 1.91 7.09
N ALA A 97 6.72 1.50 7.10
CA ALA A 97 6.25 0.29 6.41
C ALA A 97 6.32 0.39 4.87
N LEU A 98 6.33 1.60 4.32
CA LEU A 98 6.40 1.87 2.87
C LEU A 98 7.84 2.05 2.34
N LEU A 99 8.84 2.12 3.23
CA LEU A 99 10.25 2.18 2.84
C LEU A 99 10.69 0.85 2.20
N SER A 100 11.39 0.94 1.05
CA SER A 100 11.97 -0.23 0.42
C SER A 100 13.30 -0.58 1.10
N PRO A 101 13.62 -1.88 1.31
CA PRO A 101 14.96 -2.28 1.77
C PRO A 101 16.10 -1.81 0.86
N ALA A 102 15.80 -1.47 -0.39
CA ALA A 102 16.75 -0.96 -1.37
C ALA A 102 17.05 0.55 -1.26
N ASP A 103 16.47 1.24 -0.26
CA ASP A 103 16.78 2.64 0.04
C ASP A 103 17.73 2.77 1.27
N PRO A 104 18.97 2.23 1.29
CA PRO A 104 19.98 2.75 2.19
C PRO A 104 20.51 4.08 1.62
N SER A 105 20.43 5.12 2.44
CA SER A 105 21.12 6.41 2.35
C SER A 105 21.96 6.68 1.10
N ALA A 106 21.59 7.74 0.38
CA ALA A 106 22.54 8.54 -0.37
C ALA A 106 23.60 9.12 0.60
N ALA A 107 24.76 8.45 0.67
CA ALA A 107 26.03 8.90 1.23
C ALA A 107 27.05 7.77 0.93
N GLU A 108 28.18 7.90 0.24
CA GLU A 108 29.03 9.03 -0.16
C GLU A 108 29.88 8.60 -1.40
N ASP A 109 30.36 9.61 -2.14
CA ASP A 109 31.43 9.60 -3.16
C ASP A 109 31.19 8.98 -4.55
N ASP A 110 30.62 9.80 -5.46
CA ASP A 110 31.16 9.91 -6.82
C ASP A 110 30.90 11.33 -7.37
N PRO A 111 31.91 12.09 -7.84
CA PRO A 111 31.68 13.41 -8.40
C PRO A 111 31.25 13.31 -9.88
N ALA A 112 30.29 14.15 -10.24
CA ALA A 112 29.86 14.50 -11.59
C ALA A 112 28.82 13.59 -12.27
N SER A 113 27.56 14.03 -12.24
CA SER A 113 26.92 14.59 -13.45
C SER A 113 25.59 15.24 -13.06
N ALA A 114 25.50 16.54 -13.25
CA ALA A 114 24.25 17.27 -13.16
C ALA A 114 23.42 16.97 -14.43
N THR A 115 22.33 16.24 -14.27
CA THR A 115 21.34 16.04 -15.34
C THR A 115 20.06 16.81 -14.97
N PRO A 116 19.53 17.69 -15.84
CA PRO A 116 18.34 18.48 -15.54
C PRO A 116 17.06 17.61 -15.56
N LEU A 117 16.12 17.92 -14.66
CA LEU A 117 14.78 17.33 -14.60
C LEU A 117 14.01 17.55 -15.92
N PRO A 118 13.31 16.54 -16.47
CA PRO A 118 12.29 16.78 -17.47
C PRO A 118 11.05 17.39 -16.81
N SER A 119 10.77 18.64 -17.17
CA SER A 119 9.48 19.28 -16.94
C SER A 119 8.46 18.67 -17.88
N GLY A 120 7.48 17.92 -17.38
CA GLY A 120 6.41 17.41 -18.24
C GLY A 120 5.53 16.34 -17.63
N GLN A 121 4.68 16.70 -16.66
CA GLN A 121 3.32 16.15 -16.58
C GLN A 121 2.42 17.02 -15.70
N SER A 122 1.48 17.68 -16.37
CA SER A 122 0.40 18.44 -15.76
C SER A 122 -0.61 17.48 -15.13
N GLY A 123 -0.42 17.16 -13.85
CA GLY A 123 -1.50 16.69 -12.97
C GLY A 123 -2.43 17.86 -12.60
N PRO A 124 -3.68 17.61 -12.18
CA PRO A 124 -4.62 18.67 -11.87
C PRO A 124 -4.03 19.58 -10.79
N ALA A 125 -4.12 20.88 -11.05
CA ALA A 125 -3.51 21.94 -10.27
C ALA A 125 -3.68 21.72 -8.76
N ALA A 126 -2.56 21.57 -8.06
CA ALA A 126 -2.46 21.95 -6.67
C ALA A 126 -2.92 23.41 -6.59
N GLY A 127 -4.16 23.61 -6.16
CA GLY A 127 -4.68 24.93 -5.83
C GLY A 127 -3.68 25.59 -4.89
N ALA A 128 -3.36 26.83 -5.22
CA ALA A 128 -2.41 27.69 -4.53
C ALA A 128 -2.25 27.32 -3.04
N ALA A 129 -1.02 27.01 -2.65
CA ALA A 129 -0.61 26.92 -1.25
C ALA A 129 -0.92 28.27 -0.60
N THR A 130 -2.12 28.37 -0.05
CA THR A 130 -2.44 29.40 0.93
C THR A 130 -1.57 29.08 2.13
N THR A 131 -0.85 30.09 2.61
CA THR A 131 -0.16 30.15 3.91
C THR A 131 -1.12 30.01 5.10
N ALA A 132 -2.28 29.37 4.89
CA ALA A 132 -3.26 29.09 5.91
C ALA A 132 -2.69 28.05 6.88
N GLU A 133 -2.84 28.35 8.16
CA GLU A 133 -2.47 27.44 9.23
C GLU A 133 -3.24 26.12 9.08
N PRO A 134 -2.58 24.95 9.19
CA PRO A 134 -3.27 23.67 9.10
C PRO A 134 -4.33 23.59 10.20
N THR A 135 -5.51 23.05 9.86
CA THR A 135 -6.64 22.87 10.78
C THR A 135 -6.95 21.38 10.95
N LEU A 136 -7.59 20.99 12.05
CA LEU A 136 -7.98 19.58 12.28
C LEU A 136 -8.93 19.07 11.18
N SER A 137 -9.90 19.88 10.76
CA SER A 137 -10.84 19.53 9.68
C SER A 137 -10.15 19.42 8.31
N GLY A 138 -9.19 20.31 8.03
CA GLY A 138 -8.35 20.23 6.83
C GLY A 138 -7.50 18.97 6.81
N LEU A 139 -6.89 18.60 7.95
CA LEU A 139 -6.13 17.36 8.08
C LEU A 139 -7.02 16.11 7.92
N ALA A 140 -8.21 16.10 8.54
CA ALA A 140 -9.16 15.00 8.38
C ALA A 140 -9.57 14.79 6.92
N SER A 141 -9.84 15.88 6.19
CA SER A 141 -10.17 15.83 4.76
C SER A 141 -8.99 15.34 3.89
N ALA A 142 -7.77 15.76 4.21
CA ALA A 142 -6.57 15.33 3.50
C ALA A 142 -6.26 13.83 3.74
N LEU A 143 -6.40 13.35 4.98
CA LEU A 143 -6.30 11.92 5.32
C LEU A 143 -7.39 11.10 4.63
N SER A 144 -8.63 11.62 4.61
CA SER A 144 -9.73 10.99 3.91
C SER A 144 -9.42 10.79 2.42
N ALA A 145 -8.91 11.83 1.76
CA ALA A 145 -8.55 11.77 0.35
C ALA A 145 -7.38 10.81 0.10
N SER A 146 -6.33 10.87 0.93
CA SER A 146 -5.19 9.96 0.84
C SER A 146 -5.63 8.51 1.03
N GLY A 147 -6.44 8.23 2.06
CA GLY A 147 -6.95 6.89 2.33
C GLY A 147 -7.75 6.30 1.16
N VAL A 148 -8.63 7.08 0.53
CA VAL A 148 -9.38 6.66 -0.66
C VAL A 148 -8.44 6.37 -1.84
N GLN A 149 -7.42 7.21 -2.04
CA GLN A 149 -6.42 6.98 -3.08
C GLN A 149 -5.65 5.67 -2.82
N ARG A 150 -5.21 5.42 -1.59
CA ARG A 150 -4.51 4.18 -1.22
C ARG A 150 -5.37 2.94 -1.46
N LEU A 151 -6.66 2.99 -1.14
CA LEU A 151 -7.59 1.88 -1.42
C LEU A 151 -7.81 1.66 -2.93
N THR A 152 -7.84 2.75 -3.70
CA THR A 152 -7.93 2.70 -5.16
C THR A 152 -6.68 2.08 -5.77
N ASP A 153 -5.51 2.44 -5.26
CA ASP A 153 -4.23 1.88 -5.67
C ASP A 153 -4.11 0.42 -5.25
N ALA A 154 -4.56 0.06 -4.05
CA ALA A 154 -4.60 -1.31 -3.56
C ALA A 154 -5.41 -2.24 -4.47
N ALA A 155 -6.51 -1.76 -5.05
CA ALA A 155 -7.30 -2.54 -5.99
C ALA A 155 -6.51 -2.96 -7.25
N LYS A 156 -5.45 -2.23 -7.60
CA LYS A 156 -4.63 -2.43 -8.81
C LYS A 156 -3.22 -2.95 -8.53
N ALA A 157 -2.67 -2.69 -7.34
CA ALA A 157 -1.33 -3.11 -6.96
C ALA A 157 -1.21 -4.63 -6.83
N ASP A 158 0.00 -5.15 -6.86
CA ASP A 158 0.25 -6.58 -6.84
C ASP A 158 0.46 -7.10 -5.42
N GLY A 159 -0.07 -8.30 -5.15
CA GLY A 159 0.38 -9.13 -4.03
C GLY A 159 0.36 -8.43 -2.67
N GLY A 160 1.48 -8.54 -1.94
CA GLY A 160 1.64 -7.91 -0.63
C GLY A 160 1.52 -6.38 -0.65
N MET A 161 1.78 -5.71 -1.77
CA MET A 161 1.62 -4.26 -1.88
C MET A 161 0.15 -3.86 -1.86
N ALA A 162 -0.73 -4.64 -2.50
CA ALA A 162 -2.18 -4.44 -2.39
C ALA A 162 -2.64 -4.49 -0.93
N ARG A 163 -2.16 -5.48 -0.17
CA ARG A 163 -2.45 -5.63 1.27
C ARG A 163 -1.94 -4.44 2.09
N LEU A 164 -0.70 -4.02 1.87
CA LEU A 164 -0.10 -2.88 2.56
C LEU A 164 -0.88 -1.58 2.28
N LEU A 165 -1.18 -1.28 1.01
CA LEU A 165 -1.93 -0.09 0.61
C LEU A 165 -3.38 -0.13 1.12
N ALA A 166 -4.03 -1.29 1.09
CA ALA A 166 -5.39 -1.44 1.60
C ALA A 166 -5.45 -1.22 3.12
N GLY A 167 -4.50 -1.78 3.86
CA GLY A 167 -4.35 -1.56 5.29
C GLY A 167 -4.09 -0.09 5.60
N ALA A 168 -3.05 0.49 5.00
CA ALA A 168 -2.69 1.89 5.22
C ALA A 168 -3.87 2.84 4.92
N GLY A 169 -4.55 2.63 3.78
CA GLY A 169 -5.74 3.40 3.42
C GLY A 169 -6.88 3.24 4.43
N THR A 170 -7.15 2.02 4.89
CA THR A 170 -8.18 1.75 5.92
C THR A 170 -7.88 2.47 7.23
N ALA A 171 -6.63 2.45 7.68
CA ALA A 171 -6.23 3.15 8.91
C ALA A 171 -6.34 4.68 8.77
N GLN A 172 -6.00 5.22 7.58
CA GLN A 172 -6.11 6.66 7.30
C GLN A 172 -7.56 7.13 7.27
N LEU A 173 -8.50 6.32 6.75
CA LEU A 173 -9.93 6.66 6.83
C LEU A 173 -10.43 6.68 8.27
N LEU A 174 -10.05 5.70 9.09
CA LEU A 174 -10.42 5.69 10.52
C LEU A 174 -9.82 6.90 11.27
N ALA A 175 -8.56 7.23 11.01
CA ALA A 175 -7.94 8.43 11.58
C ALA A 175 -8.59 9.73 11.12
N ALA A 176 -9.09 9.79 9.88
CA ALA A 176 -9.86 10.92 9.38
C ALA A 176 -11.19 11.08 10.11
N GLU A 177 -11.91 9.97 10.35
CA GLU A 177 -13.15 9.94 11.14
C GLU A 177 -12.90 10.42 12.58
N ASP A 178 -11.85 9.94 13.24
CA ASP A 178 -11.46 10.36 14.59
C ASP A 178 -11.11 11.86 14.67
N LEU A 179 -10.35 12.37 13.69
CA LEU A 179 -10.00 13.79 13.63
C LEU A 179 -11.20 14.68 13.34
N ALA A 180 -12.11 14.23 12.47
CA ALA A 180 -13.35 14.95 12.19
C ALA A 180 -14.22 15.03 13.45
N ALA A 181 -14.36 13.92 14.18
CA ALA A 181 -15.06 13.88 15.46
C ALA A 181 -14.42 14.82 16.49
N ALA A 182 -13.08 14.83 16.60
CA ALA A 182 -12.35 15.75 17.47
C ALA A 182 -12.52 17.23 17.08
N ALA A 183 -12.71 17.51 15.78
CA ALA A 183 -13.00 18.84 15.25
C ALA A 183 -14.47 19.25 15.38
N GLY A 184 -15.36 18.36 15.87
CA GLY A 184 -16.81 18.58 15.90
C GLY A 184 -17.45 18.62 14.51
N VAL A 185 -16.79 18.03 13.51
CA VAL A 185 -17.23 17.97 12.12
C VAL A 185 -17.92 16.62 11.90
N PRO A 186 -19.17 16.58 11.39
CA PRO A 186 -19.86 15.32 11.10
C PRO A 186 -19.08 14.51 10.05
N ALA A 187 -18.92 13.20 10.29
CA ALA A 187 -18.17 12.32 9.40
C ALA A 187 -18.74 12.30 7.97
N GLU A 188 -20.03 12.58 7.80
CA GLU A 188 -20.73 12.65 6.51
C GLU A 188 -20.24 13.79 5.62
N THR A 189 -19.56 14.77 6.19
CA THR A 189 -18.96 15.89 5.44
C THR A 189 -17.58 15.57 4.89
N LEU A 190 -16.97 14.45 5.30
CA LEU A 190 -15.70 14.01 4.77
C LEU A 190 -15.85 13.58 3.30
N PRO A 191 -14.84 13.85 2.44
CA PRO A 191 -14.89 13.49 1.01
C PRO A 191 -15.21 12.01 0.75
N HIS A 192 -14.83 11.11 1.66
CA HIS A 192 -15.07 9.66 1.52
C HIS A 192 -16.46 9.19 1.99
N ALA A 193 -17.26 10.02 2.67
CA ALA A 193 -18.51 9.54 3.29
C ALA A 193 -19.56 9.07 2.28
N GLY A 194 -19.54 9.62 1.07
CA GLY A 194 -20.36 9.13 -0.06
C GLY A 194 -19.82 7.86 -0.72
N ALA A 195 -18.60 7.43 -0.38
CA ALA A 195 -17.94 6.23 -0.87
C ALA A 195 -18.05 5.05 0.12
N ALA A 196 -18.88 5.16 1.16
CA ALA A 196 -19.32 4.00 1.94
C ALA A 196 -20.05 3.04 1.00
N VAL A 197 -19.27 2.16 0.37
CA VAL A 197 -19.76 1.04 -0.40
C VAL A 197 -20.52 0.17 0.60
N SER A 198 -21.84 0.38 0.68
CA SER A 198 -22.75 -0.71 1.00
C SER A 198 -22.22 -1.92 0.23
N PRO A 199 -21.94 -3.06 0.90
CA PRO A 199 -21.61 -4.25 0.13
C PRO A 199 -22.74 -4.42 -0.87
N ALA A 200 -22.44 -4.27 -2.16
CA ALA A 200 -23.45 -4.04 -3.17
C ALA A 200 -24.55 -5.09 -3.04
N ALA A 201 -25.70 -4.67 -2.50
CA ALA A 201 -26.94 -5.40 -2.60
C ALA A 201 -27.34 -5.30 -4.07
N GLY A 202 -26.92 -6.27 -4.86
CA GLY A 202 -27.23 -6.34 -6.30
C GLY A 202 -26.02 -6.31 -7.21
N ALA A 203 -25.11 -7.27 -7.09
CA ALA A 203 -24.75 -7.98 -8.31
C ALA A 203 -25.85 -9.03 -8.54
N PRO A 204 -26.41 -9.17 -9.77
CA PRO A 204 -27.26 -10.32 -10.03
C PRO A 204 -26.46 -11.56 -9.65
N ALA A 205 -27.10 -12.48 -8.94
CA ALA A 205 -26.68 -13.87 -8.96
C ALA A 205 -26.75 -14.26 -10.44
N SER A 206 -25.68 -14.01 -11.18
CA SER A 206 -25.43 -14.74 -12.40
C SER A 206 -25.50 -16.18 -11.95
N ASP A 207 -26.47 -16.91 -12.49
CA ASP A 207 -26.51 -18.35 -12.43
C ASP A 207 -25.15 -18.84 -12.93
N TYR A 208 -24.20 -18.97 -12.00
CA TYR A 208 -22.97 -19.71 -12.22
C TYR A 208 -23.42 -21.15 -12.30
N THR A 209 -23.88 -21.55 -13.48
CA THR A 209 -23.85 -22.93 -13.91
C THR A 209 -22.49 -23.46 -13.47
N ALA A 210 -22.50 -24.44 -12.58
CA ALA A 210 -21.33 -25.15 -12.10
C ALA A 210 -20.61 -25.77 -13.31
N SER A 211 -19.81 -24.97 -13.99
CA SER A 211 -19.13 -25.35 -15.21
C SER A 211 -17.66 -25.57 -14.87
N ALA A 212 -17.38 -26.86 -14.66
CA ALA A 212 -16.09 -27.51 -14.74
C ALA A 212 -14.93 -26.82 -14.00
N CYS A 213 -14.87 -26.99 -12.69
CA CYS A 213 -13.57 -26.99 -12.01
C CYS A 213 -12.70 -28.08 -12.65
N PRO A 214 -11.58 -27.74 -13.30
CA PRO A 214 -10.73 -28.76 -13.91
C PRO A 214 -10.13 -29.61 -12.78
N SER A 215 -10.36 -30.93 -12.85
CA SER A 215 -9.66 -31.89 -11.98
C SER A 215 -8.21 -31.97 -12.44
N ILE A 216 -7.35 -31.09 -11.93
CA ILE A 216 -5.91 -31.14 -12.20
C ILE A 216 -5.25 -31.92 -11.06
N LEU A 217 -4.85 -33.16 -11.35
CA LEU A 217 -3.94 -33.93 -10.50
C LEU A 217 -2.59 -33.20 -10.46
N PRO A 218 -2.01 -32.92 -9.28
CA PRO A 218 -0.72 -32.24 -9.22
C PRO A 218 0.40 -33.18 -9.68
N ALA A 219 1.11 -32.79 -10.74
CA ALA A 219 2.41 -33.36 -11.07
C ALA A 219 3.47 -32.80 -10.09
N PRO A 220 4.47 -33.59 -9.68
CA PRO A 220 5.48 -33.13 -8.73
C PRO A 220 6.32 -31.99 -9.33
N ALA A 221 6.35 -30.86 -8.62
CA ALA A 221 7.15 -29.70 -9.00
C ALA A 221 8.64 -29.96 -8.78
N ALA A 222 9.46 -29.67 -9.80
CA ALA A 222 10.91 -29.58 -9.67
C ALA A 222 11.29 -28.25 -9.01
N ALA A 223 12.32 -28.26 -8.18
CA ALA A 223 12.82 -27.06 -7.49
C ALA A 223 13.29 -26.00 -8.52
N GLY A 224 12.72 -24.80 -8.44
CA GLY A 224 13.13 -23.63 -9.24
C GLY A 224 12.09 -23.10 -10.24
N GLN A 225 10.86 -23.59 -10.23
CA GLN A 225 9.81 -23.15 -11.16
C GLN A 225 8.88 -22.11 -10.50
N GLU A 226 8.59 -21.03 -11.23
CA GLU A 226 7.58 -20.01 -10.88
C GLU A 226 6.29 -20.67 -10.37
N PRO A 227 5.58 -20.05 -9.40
CA PRO A 227 4.37 -20.64 -8.84
C PRO A 227 3.37 -20.92 -9.97
N SER A 228 3.10 -22.21 -10.20
CA SER A 228 2.11 -22.65 -11.17
C SER A 228 0.74 -22.04 -10.83
N ALA A 229 -0.10 -21.82 -11.85
CA ALA A 229 -1.49 -21.38 -11.66
C ALA A 229 -2.26 -22.24 -10.64
N ALA A 230 -1.93 -23.54 -10.52
CA ALA A 230 -2.47 -24.43 -9.50
C ALA A 230 -2.03 -24.06 -8.08
N GLY A 231 -0.79 -23.60 -7.90
CA GLY A 231 -0.25 -23.14 -6.62
C GLY A 231 -0.89 -21.83 -6.16
N MET A 232 -1.07 -20.86 -7.07
CA MET A 232 -1.77 -19.60 -6.77
C MET A 232 -3.23 -19.84 -6.37
N SER A 233 -3.92 -20.76 -7.07
CA SER A 233 -5.30 -21.15 -6.74
C SER A 233 -5.40 -21.79 -5.34
N ALA A 234 -4.45 -22.63 -4.95
CA ALA A 234 -4.42 -23.26 -3.63
C ALA A 234 -4.20 -22.22 -2.50
N VAL A 235 -3.31 -21.24 -2.70
CA VAL A 235 -3.06 -20.17 -1.71
C VAL A 235 -4.29 -19.27 -1.56
N LEU A 236 -4.93 -18.88 -2.66
CA LEU A 236 -6.19 -18.13 -2.61
C LEU A 236 -7.31 -18.94 -1.92
N GLY A 237 -7.44 -20.23 -2.22
CA GLY A 237 -8.40 -21.12 -1.56
C GLY A 237 -8.17 -21.22 -0.05
N SER A 238 -6.91 -21.24 0.39
CA SER A 238 -6.54 -21.20 1.81
C SER A 238 -6.93 -19.87 2.47
N ALA A 239 -6.62 -18.73 1.83
CA ALA A 239 -6.99 -17.41 2.33
C ALA A 239 -8.52 -17.23 2.45
N LEU A 240 -9.28 -17.69 1.45
CA LEU A 240 -10.74 -17.68 1.49
C LEU A 240 -11.30 -18.60 2.57
N SER A 241 -10.69 -19.77 2.78
CA SER A 241 -11.08 -20.68 3.86
C SER A 241 -10.82 -20.07 5.24
N ALA A 242 -9.70 -19.37 5.42
CA ALA A 242 -9.40 -18.62 6.64
C ALA A 242 -10.42 -17.50 6.88
N ALA A 243 -10.83 -16.76 5.83
CA ALA A 243 -11.89 -15.77 5.93
C ALA A 243 -13.23 -16.40 6.34
N VAL A 244 -13.62 -17.54 5.73
CA VAL A 244 -14.85 -18.25 6.14
C VAL A 244 -14.78 -18.67 7.62
N ALA A 245 -13.64 -19.21 8.07
CA ALA A 245 -13.46 -19.63 9.45
C ALA A 245 -13.53 -18.45 10.44
N ALA A 246 -12.88 -17.33 10.11
CA ALA A 246 -12.92 -16.12 10.92
C ALA A 246 -14.36 -15.59 11.05
N GLU A 247 -15.14 -15.57 9.96
CA GLU A 247 -16.53 -15.11 9.99
C GLU A 247 -17.44 -16.07 10.77
N GLN A 248 -17.25 -17.39 10.65
CA GLN A 248 -17.99 -18.36 11.46
C GLN A 248 -17.68 -18.23 12.96
N GLN A 249 -16.43 -17.96 13.32
CA GLN A 249 -16.05 -17.67 14.71
C GLN A 249 -16.69 -16.36 15.19
N GLY A 250 -16.70 -15.33 14.34
CA GLY A 250 -17.44 -14.08 14.51
C GLY A 250 -18.89 -14.33 14.90
N LEU A 251 -19.62 -15.06 14.06
CA LEU A 251 -21.02 -15.42 14.29
C LEU A 251 -21.25 -16.05 15.67
N TYR A 252 -20.44 -17.05 16.02
CA TYR A 252 -20.56 -17.76 17.28
C TYR A 252 -20.28 -16.83 18.48
N ALA A 253 -19.22 -16.02 18.41
CA ALA A 253 -18.83 -15.12 19.47
C ALA A 253 -19.89 -14.02 19.71
N TYR A 254 -20.42 -13.41 18.65
CA TYR A 254 -21.50 -12.42 18.77
C TYR A 254 -22.78 -13.02 19.35
N GLN A 255 -23.17 -14.22 18.92
CA GLN A 255 -24.30 -14.93 19.53
C GLN A 255 -24.09 -15.22 21.02
N ALA A 256 -22.86 -15.56 21.42
CA ALA A 256 -22.51 -15.77 22.82
C ALA A 256 -22.43 -14.46 23.63
N ALA A 257 -22.02 -13.36 23.00
CA ALA A 257 -21.87 -12.04 23.63
C ALA A 257 -23.22 -11.33 23.84
N LEU A 258 -24.14 -11.41 22.88
CA LEU A 258 -25.41 -10.66 22.88
C LEU A 258 -26.19 -10.72 24.21
N PRO A 259 -26.40 -11.88 24.85
CA PRO A 259 -27.12 -11.96 26.12
C PRO A 259 -26.39 -11.31 27.31
N ARG A 260 -25.11 -10.95 27.15
CA ARG A 260 -24.22 -10.43 28.18
C ARG A 260 -23.85 -8.97 27.96
N LEU A 261 -24.16 -8.41 26.79
CA LEU A 261 -23.91 -7.01 26.47
C LEU A 261 -24.96 -6.11 27.13
N GLY A 262 -24.55 -4.89 27.48
CA GLY A 262 -25.47 -3.88 27.98
C GLY A 262 -26.41 -3.38 26.88
N ALA A 263 -27.52 -2.75 27.27
CA ALA A 263 -28.53 -2.25 26.34
C ALA A 263 -28.00 -1.21 25.32
N GLY A 264 -26.90 -0.51 25.64
CA GLY A 264 -26.25 0.42 24.71
C GLY A 264 -25.50 -0.27 23.56
N ASP A 265 -24.94 -1.45 23.80
CA ASP A 265 -24.07 -2.16 22.85
C ASP A 265 -24.84 -3.22 22.03
N ALA A 266 -25.97 -3.70 22.56
CA ALA A 266 -26.76 -4.77 21.94
C ALA A 266 -27.20 -4.46 20.49
N PRO A 267 -27.71 -3.25 20.15
CA PRO A 267 -28.14 -2.96 18.78
C PRO A 267 -26.98 -3.03 17.76
N ALA A 268 -25.81 -2.52 18.12
CA ALA A 268 -24.63 -2.58 17.26
C ALA A 268 -24.16 -4.04 17.08
N ALA A 269 -24.14 -4.81 18.17
CA ALA A 269 -23.79 -6.23 18.13
C ALA A 269 -24.75 -7.06 17.28
N GLU A 270 -26.06 -6.78 17.30
CA GLU A 270 -27.02 -7.46 16.42
C GLU A 270 -26.79 -7.12 14.94
N ALA A 271 -26.49 -5.86 14.64
CA ALA A 271 -26.17 -5.42 13.28
C ALA A 271 -24.89 -6.10 12.78
N PHE A 272 -23.83 -6.14 13.60
CA PHE A 272 -22.57 -6.80 13.27
C PHE A 272 -22.71 -8.32 13.13
N LEU A 273 -23.54 -8.96 13.95
CA LEU A 273 -23.90 -10.35 13.77
C LEU A 273 -24.54 -10.60 12.39
N GLY A 274 -25.41 -9.70 11.93
CA GLY A 274 -25.97 -9.74 10.58
C GLY A 274 -24.89 -9.64 9.49
N GLN A 275 -23.96 -8.71 9.65
CA GLN A 275 -22.84 -8.52 8.70
C GLN A 275 -21.95 -9.76 8.60
N HIS A 276 -21.58 -10.38 9.73
CA HIS A 276 -20.80 -11.62 9.74
C HIS A 276 -21.51 -12.76 8.99
N ARG A 277 -22.85 -12.84 9.02
CA ARG A 277 -23.58 -13.90 8.29
C ARG A 277 -23.44 -13.71 6.80
N GLU A 278 -23.58 -12.46 6.37
CA GLU A 278 -23.46 -12.10 4.96
C GLU A 278 -22.02 -12.30 4.45
N LEU A 279 -21.03 -11.88 5.23
CA LEU A 279 -19.61 -12.05 4.91
C LEU A 279 -19.22 -13.53 4.85
N ALA A 280 -19.67 -14.36 5.81
CA ALA A 280 -19.46 -15.81 5.77
C ALA A 280 -20.06 -16.44 4.51
N ALA A 281 -21.29 -16.07 4.14
CA ALA A 281 -21.96 -16.57 2.95
C ALA A 281 -21.23 -16.17 1.66
N ARG A 282 -20.78 -14.90 1.56
CA ARG A 282 -20.01 -14.39 0.43
C ARG A 282 -18.63 -15.05 0.32
N ALA A 283 -17.90 -15.18 1.42
CA ALA A 283 -16.61 -15.88 1.46
C ALA A 283 -16.74 -17.35 1.02
N ALA A 284 -17.79 -18.05 1.47
CA ALA A 284 -18.06 -19.43 1.05
C ALA A 284 -18.43 -19.52 -0.45
N ALA A 285 -19.16 -18.53 -0.99
CA ALA A 285 -19.44 -18.45 -2.41
C ALA A 285 -18.17 -18.21 -3.23
N HIS A 286 -17.30 -17.30 -2.80
CA HIS A 286 -15.99 -17.08 -3.43
C HIS A 286 -15.09 -18.30 -3.35
N THR A 287 -15.10 -19.04 -2.23
CA THR A 287 -14.34 -20.29 -2.08
C THR A 287 -14.78 -21.33 -3.12
N ARG A 288 -16.10 -21.49 -3.33
CA ARG A 288 -16.64 -22.39 -4.37
C ARG A 288 -16.31 -21.91 -5.78
N ALA A 289 -16.37 -20.60 -6.04
CA ALA A 289 -15.99 -20.01 -7.32
C ALA A 289 -14.48 -20.21 -7.62
N ALA A 290 -13.65 -20.26 -6.58
CA ALA A 290 -12.24 -20.63 -6.65
C ALA A 290 -12.02 -22.16 -6.67
N CYS A 291 -13.05 -22.95 -6.98
CA CYS A 291 -12.99 -24.40 -7.07
C CYS A 291 -12.50 -25.12 -5.79
N SER A 292 -12.71 -24.49 -4.64
CA SER A 292 -12.39 -25.04 -3.33
C SER A 292 -13.66 -25.34 -2.54
N ALA A 293 -13.61 -26.34 -1.66
CA ALA A 293 -14.71 -26.61 -0.75
C ALA A 293 -14.63 -25.65 0.46
N PRO A 294 -15.68 -24.88 0.78
CA PRO A 294 -15.70 -24.09 2.01
C PRO A 294 -15.54 -24.99 3.24
N PRO A 295 -14.82 -24.54 4.28
CA PRO A 295 -14.70 -25.30 5.51
C PRO A 295 -16.09 -25.53 6.13
N ALA A 296 -16.33 -26.77 6.59
CA ALA A 296 -17.53 -27.10 7.32
C ALA A 296 -17.58 -26.29 8.63
N GLN A 297 -18.75 -25.76 8.95
CA GLN A 297 -18.93 -25.01 10.19
C GLN A 297 -18.78 -25.96 11.39
N PRO A 298 -17.87 -25.67 12.35
CA PRO A 298 -17.75 -26.49 13.54
C PRO A 298 -19.01 -26.32 14.42
N PRO A 299 -19.36 -27.33 15.24
CA PRO A 299 -20.54 -27.28 16.10
C PRO A 299 -20.43 -26.22 17.21
N GLY A 300 -19.24 -25.71 17.49
CA GLY A 300 -18.97 -24.63 18.43
C GLY A 300 -17.51 -24.22 18.42
N PHE A 301 -17.21 -23.08 19.03
CA PHE A 301 -15.85 -22.57 19.21
C PHE A 301 -15.53 -22.43 20.69
N VAL A 302 -14.26 -22.64 21.04
CA VAL A 302 -13.77 -22.34 22.39
C VAL A 302 -13.61 -20.83 22.51
N LEU A 303 -14.36 -20.23 23.42
CA LEU A 303 -14.18 -18.82 23.79
C LEU A 303 -13.28 -18.73 25.01
N ASP A 304 -12.39 -17.75 25.00
CA ASP A 304 -11.55 -17.45 26.16
C ASP A 304 -12.41 -17.16 27.40
N PRO A 305 -12.08 -17.67 28.60
CA PRO A 305 -12.87 -17.40 29.81
C PRO A 305 -13.05 -15.90 30.09
N GLY A 306 -12.05 -15.07 29.76
CA GLY A 306 -12.12 -13.61 29.88
C GLY A 306 -13.10 -12.97 28.89
N PHE A 307 -13.41 -13.62 27.76
CA PHE A 307 -14.43 -13.16 26.81
C PHE A 307 -15.82 -13.10 27.47
N LEU A 308 -16.19 -14.13 28.25
CA LEU A 308 -17.52 -14.17 28.86
C LEU A 308 -17.67 -13.18 30.02
N ALA A 309 -16.56 -12.84 30.69
CA ALA A 309 -16.52 -11.85 31.75
C ALA A 309 -16.54 -10.41 31.21
N ASN A 310 -15.85 -10.16 30.09
CA ASN A 310 -15.89 -8.89 29.38
C ASN A 310 -16.13 -9.11 27.87
N PRO A 311 -17.40 -9.19 27.43
CA PRO A 311 -17.74 -9.46 26.04
C PRO A 311 -17.28 -8.33 25.09
N ARG A 312 -17.21 -7.08 25.55
CA ARG A 312 -16.77 -5.94 24.75
C ARG A 312 -15.32 -6.13 24.29
N ASP A 313 -14.41 -6.34 25.24
CA ASP A 313 -12.99 -6.59 24.96
C ASP A 313 -12.79 -7.87 24.15
N GLY A 314 -13.62 -8.88 24.41
CA GLY A 314 -13.62 -10.15 23.68
C GLY A 314 -13.94 -9.95 22.19
N LEU A 315 -14.99 -9.18 21.88
CA LEU A 315 -15.36 -8.82 20.52
C LEU A 315 -14.30 -7.93 19.86
N ALA A 316 -13.71 -6.99 20.60
CA ALA A 316 -12.61 -6.15 20.11
C ALA A 316 -11.43 -7.00 19.59
N ARG A 317 -10.96 -7.96 20.39
CA ARG A 317 -9.86 -8.87 20.01
C ARG A 317 -10.21 -9.74 18.81
N LEU A 318 -11.45 -10.21 18.76
CA LEU A 318 -11.93 -11.04 17.66
C LEU A 318 -11.94 -10.28 16.33
N GLU A 319 -12.48 -9.06 16.32
CA GLU A 319 -12.52 -8.24 15.12
C GLU A 319 -11.12 -7.88 14.63
N VAL A 320 -10.20 -7.53 15.56
CA VAL A 320 -8.78 -7.29 15.22
C VAL A 320 -8.13 -8.55 14.62
N ALA A 321 -8.38 -9.73 15.19
CA ALA A 321 -7.85 -10.98 14.66
C ALA A 321 -8.38 -11.30 13.25
N SER A 322 -9.62 -10.92 12.93
CA SER A 322 -10.22 -11.14 11.61
C SER A 322 -9.54 -10.35 10.49
N LEU A 323 -8.91 -9.21 10.80
CA LEU A 323 -8.33 -8.31 9.81
C LEU A 323 -7.30 -9.02 8.92
N SER A 324 -6.48 -9.90 9.50
CA SER A 324 -5.42 -10.62 8.77
C SER A 324 -5.98 -11.56 7.71
N ALA A 325 -7.13 -12.19 7.96
CA ALA A 325 -7.77 -13.07 6.98
C ALA A 325 -8.18 -12.31 5.71
N TYR A 326 -8.70 -11.09 5.86
CA TYR A 326 -9.00 -10.24 4.70
C TYR A 326 -7.75 -9.69 4.03
N GLY A 327 -6.71 -9.33 4.80
CA GLY A 327 -5.42 -8.95 4.25
C GLY A 327 -4.81 -10.05 3.36
N ASP A 328 -4.91 -11.31 3.78
CA ASP A 328 -4.46 -12.46 3.00
C ASP A 328 -5.27 -12.63 1.71
N VAL A 329 -6.59 -12.45 1.74
CA VAL A 329 -7.39 -12.48 0.51
C VAL A 329 -7.01 -11.33 -0.43
N ILE A 330 -6.81 -10.11 0.08
CA ILE A 330 -6.39 -8.95 -0.74
C ILE A 330 -5.08 -9.23 -1.46
N ALA A 331 -4.12 -9.86 -0.77
CA ALA A 331 -2.82 -10.19 -1.33
C ALA A 331 -2.86 -11.25 -2.43
N GLN A 332 -3.90 -12.09 -2.47
CA GLN A 332 -3.97 -13.24 -3.40
C GLN A 332 -5.06 -13.09 -4.47
N ALA A 333 -6.03 -12.20 -4.25
CA ALA A 333 -7.14 -11.98 -5.14
C ALA A 333 -6.84 -10.85 -6.14
N ASP A 334 -7.59 -10.83 -7.25
CA ASP A 334 -7.62 -9.73 -8.21
C ASP A 334 -9.07 -9.26 -8.46
N GLY A 335 -9.20 -8.11 -9.12
CA GLY A 335 -10.48 -7.60 -9.65
C GLY A 335 -11.57 -7.50 -8.58
N GLY A 336 -12.77 -8.01 -8.92
CA GLY A 336 -13.93 -7.92 -8.04
C GLY A 336 -13.76 -8.59 -6.68
N LEU A 337 -12.99 -9.69 -6.60
CA LEU A 337 -12.72 -10.37 -5.34
C LEU A 337 -11.81 -9.52 -4.43
N ARG A 338 -10.81 -8.85 -5.00
CA ARG A 338 -9.97 -7.92 -4.25
C ARG A 338 -10.77 -6.74 -3.73
N SER A 339 -11.63 -6.14 -4.56
CA SER A 339 -12.51 -5.04 -4.12
C SER A 339 -13.46 -5.46 -3.00
N TRP A 340 -14.01 -6.68 -3.07
CA TRP A 340 -14.80 -7.25 -1.98
C TRP A 340 -13.99 -7.38 -0.69
N ALA A 341 -12.78 -7.93 -0.76
CA ALA A 341 -11.92 -8.14 0.40
C ALA A 341 -11.47 -6.80 1.03
N ILE A 342 -11.19 -5.78 0.22
CA ILE A 342 -10.91 -4.41 0.67
C ILE A 342 -12.10 -3.83 1.44
N ALA A 343 -13.33 -4.00 0.92
CA ALA A 343 -14.53 -3.52 1.62
C ALA A 343 -14.77 -4.31 2.94
N ALA A 344 -14.51 -5.61 2.93
CA ALA A 344 -14.63 -6.46 4.12
C ALA A 344 -13.60 -6.09 5.20
N LEU A 345 -12.35 -5.82 4.82
CA LEU A 345 -11.30 -5.31 5.71
C LEU A 345 -11.72 -3.99 6.37
N GLN A 346 -12.23 -3.03 5.58
CA GLN A 346 -12.70 -1.75 6.11
C GLN A 346 -13.87 -1.93 7.09
N SER A 347 -14.83 -2.81 6.76
CA SER A 347 -15.95 -3.13 7.64
C SER A 347 -15.47 -3.74 8.95
N ALA A 348 -14.56 -4.72 8.90
CA ALA A 348 -13.98 -5.35 10.08
C ALA A 348 -13.17 -4.36 10.94
N ALA A 349 -12.41 -3.45 10.32
CA ALA A 349 -11.64 -2.43 11.03
C ALA A 349 -12.57 -1.44 11.76
N ARG A 350 -13.69 -1.02 11.14
CA ARG A 350 -14.71 -0.19 11.80
C ARG A 350 -15.39 -0.92 12.97
N ARG A 351 -15.68 -2.22 12.83
CA ARG A 351 -16.21 -3.03 13.94
C ARG A 351 -15.22 -3.17 15.09
N ALA A 352 -13.94 -3.40 14.78
CA ALA A 352 -12.88 -3.41 15.78
C ALA A 352 -12.80 -2.07 16.52
N ALA A 353 -12.78 -0.95 15.79
CA ALA A 353 -12.76 0.39 16.39
C ALA A 353 -14.01 0.68 17.25
N HIS A 354 -15.19 0.22 16.83
CA HIS A 354 -16.42 0.35 17.63
C HIS A 354 -16.30 -0.32 19.01
N TRP A 355 -15.56 -1.42 19.09
CA TRP A 355 -15.29 -2.14 20.34
C TRP A 355 -14.01 -1.67 21.05
N ASP A 356 -13.44 -0.52 20.66
CA ASP A 356 -12.17 0.01 21.18
C ASP A 356 -10.96 -0.91 20.90
N GLY A 357 -11.06 -1.76 19.89
CA GLY A 357 -9.98 -2.62 19.42
C GLY A 357 -8.93 -1.84 18.63
N GLY A 358 -7.65 -2.03 18.98
CA GLY A 358 -6.54 -1.44 18.25
C GLY A 358 -6.35 -2.08 16.87
N VAL A 359 -6.72 -1.37 15.81
CA VAL A 359 -6.59 -1.85 14.41
C VAL A 359 -5.16 -1.79 13.86
N GLY A 360 -4.26 -1.09 14.56
CA GLY A 360 -2.86 -0.89 14.16
C GLY A 360 -2.69 0.09 13.00
N PRO A 361 -1.43 0.35 12.58
CA PRO A 361 -1.15 1.33 11.53
C PRO A 361 -1.43 0.83 10.12
N VAL A 362 -1.45 -0.50 9.93
CA VAL A 362 -1.76 -1.17 8.66
C VAL A 362 -2.70 -2.36 8.94
N PRO A 363 -4.01 -2.10 9.17
CA PRO A 363 -5.02 -3.13 9.36
C PRO A 363 -4.91 -4.27 8.35
N GLY A 364 -4.93 -5.49 8.85
CA GLY A 364 -4.86 -6.68 8.04
C GLY A 364 -3.45 -7.10 7.64
N LEU A 365 -2.39 -6.36 8.01
CA LEU A 365 -0.99 -6.79 7.91
C LEU A 365 -0.36 -6.82 9.31
N PRO A 366 0.04 -7.99 9.85
CA PRO A 366 0.76 -8.02 11.12
C PRO A 366 2.14 -7.39 10.93
N LEU A 367 2.36 -6.24 11.55
CA LEU A 367 3.64 -5.54 11.55
C LEU A 367 4.32 -5.71 12.91
N ASP A 368 5.61 -6.01 12.87
CA ASP A 368 6.50 -5.88 14.02
C ASP A 368 7.10 -4.46 13.98
N GLU A 369 6.47 -3.53 14.71
CA GLU A 369 6.78 -2.10 14.68
C GLU A 369 8.24 -1.80 15.09
N ASP A 370 8.80 -2.64 15.97
CA ASP A 370 10.19 -2.52 16.45
C ASP A 370 11.22 -2.89 15.37
N ARG A 371 10.79 -3.63 14.34
CA ARG A 371 11.64 -4.03 13.21
C ARG A 371 11.50 -3.16 11.98
N LEU A 372 10.63 -2.16 12.01
CA LEU A 372 10.46 -1.25 10.89
C LEU A 372 11.73 -0.39 10.70
N PRO A 373 12.15 -0.09 9.46
CA PRO A 373 13.30 0.78 9.23
C PRO A 373 13.06 2.17 9.83
N GLU A 374 14.11 2.84 10.28
CA GLU A 374 14.00 4.24 10.70
C GLU A 374 13.81 5.15 9.50
N LEU A 375 13.10 6.26 9.72
CA LEU A 375 12.90 7.26 8.68
C LEU A 375 14.18 8.09 8.53
N PRO A 376 14.61 8.40 7.30
CA PRO A 376 15.72 9.32 7.08
C PRO A 376 15.46 10.65 7.79
N ALA A 377 16.49 11.20 8.44
CA ALA A 377 16.40 12.53 9.05
C ALA A 377 16.07 13.56 7.97
N SER A 378 15.09 14.43 8.22
CA SER A 378 14.85 15.56 7.32
C SER A 378 16.12 16.43 7.25
N PRO A 379 16.60 16.79 6.05
CA PRO A 379 17.76 17.67 5.94
C PRO A 379 17.45 18.97 6.66
N ALA A 380 18.30 19.34 7.62
CA ALA A 380 18.16 20.61 8.33
C ALA A 380 18.18 21.76 7.32
N PRO A 381 17.37 22.83 7.52
CA PRO A 381 17.43 23.98 6.65
C PRO A 381 18.86 24.52 6.67
N ALA A 382 19.48 24.60 5.49
CA ALA A 382 20.82 25.11 5.32
C ALA A 382 20.90 26.49 5.99
N SER A 383 21.69 26.58 7.05
CA SER A 383 21.94 27.85 7.74
C SER A 383 22.63 28.76 6.73
N THR A 384 21.90 29.71 6.16
CA THR A 384 22.47 30.80 5.39
C THR A 384 23.29 31.64 6.36
N GLY A 385 24.58 31.34 6.46
CA GLY A 385 25.54 32.17 7.18
C GLY A 385 25.55 33.55 6.54
N THR A 386 25.20 34.55 7.35
CA THR A 386 25.46 35.98 7.10
C THR A 386 26.92 36.31 7.35
#